data_AF-A0A7C5KKR0-F1
#
_entry.id   AF-A0A7C5KKR0-F1
#
_cell.length_a   1.000
_cell.length_b   1.000
_cell.length_c   1.000
_cell.angle_alpha   90.00
_cell.angle_beta   90.00
_cell.angle_gamma   90.00
#
_symmetry.space_group_name_H-M   'P 1'
#
loop_
_entity.id
_entity.type
_entity.pdbx_description
1 polymer ?
#
loop_
_entity_poly.entity_id
_entity_poly.type
_entity_poly.pdbx_seq_one_letter_code
_entity_poly.pdbx_strand_id
1 'polypeptide(L)'
;MKSVLSIAALSLLGIPQGKPKDLKPQWRVPREAFVEYRRDRNLFQFKGDHRILRGQDAAPGFMGRELNKKGQLIYNDGNILDLIPMCGLSLSENKSKLELGKKRKLRLLVSHSQKIGAAEARGFYRTLDLQDPGAVKQEGRFKIQVKLDALPDLASRFRSAPYYSGSFDLADTTLVVQRWLDLPKGRVTRFHANLKGTLVPRNGGRKRKFEIEESWHFVAIRMRRTAWFRKAVRKGIERGTRHLRKKVATWLKDGSFKDSPKNRLQNTYGTGRLALVLLTLLKQNPDRKDSLIQKLLDLLRKRTPNDTYSLGLSLMALEALYEPPAEAQQIREGLISAPSMRKPLSGDRKLMETWVERLLENIDTRSDPSYRLRFNYTRGGRYDNSVTQYAALGLRSAALCGIPLPAYVWPGLLNHFLSDQKKKEKDNPLRFRLVSFSEYARMESGDKGARKTSAFLRAKARGFGYSSGSFPYGSMTCAGITGLALAESMLRRNKRIQMRQRRNTDKALLSAFAWLGENFSVRQNPRRDYDHYYYYLYSLERACQLSGIARIGERDWYFEGAMQLLINQQANGSWGGLSNTCFAILFLKRAVAPARTGR
;
A
#
# COMPACT_ATOMS: atom_id res chain seq x y z
N MET A 1 -12.90 -25.57 3.74
CA MET A 1 -12.69 -25.10 5.14
C MET A 1 -11.20 -25.15 5.45
N LYS A 2 -10.60 -24.09 6.02
CA LYS A 2 -9.22 -24.04 6.60
C LYS A 2 -8.07 -24.35 5.60
N SER A 3 -6.86 -23.78 5.70
CA SER A 3 -6.28 -22.85 6.69
C SER A 3 -5.38 -21.82 6.02
N VAL A 4 -5.67 -20.53 6.21
CA VAL A 4 -4.73 -19.43 5.96
C VAL A 4 -3.71 -19.39 7.10
N LEU A 5 -2.42 -19.47 6.79
CA LEU A 5 -1.34 -19.18 7.73
C LEU A 5 -0.58 -17.92 7.29
N SER A 6 -1.20 -16.77 7.59
CA SER A 6 -0.52 -15.48 7.59
C SER A 6 0.42 -15.43 8.80
N ILE A 7 1.73 -15.39 8.57
CA ILE A 7 2.68 -15.15 9.66
C ILE A 7 2.91 -13.63 9.75
N ALA A 8 2.41 -13.08 10.85
CA ALA A 8 2.46 -11.65 11.14
C ALA A 8 3.90 -11.19 11.38
N ALA A 9 4.21 -9.97 10.92
CA ALA A 9 5.38 -9.25 11.39
C ALA A 9 5.16 -8.82 12.86
N LEU A 10 5.66 -9.63 13.80
CA LEU A 10 5.73 -9.30 15.22
C LEU A 10 6.94 -8.39 15.49
N SER A 11 6.68 -7.14 15.89
CA SER A 11 7.70 -6.18 16.31
C SER A 11 7.51 -5.74 17.78
N LEU A 12 8.02 -6.57 18.70
CA LEU A 12 8.12 -6.35 20.16
C LEU A 12 6.73 -6.20 20.87
N LEU A 13 6.54 -6.22 22.19
CA LEU A 13 7.39 -6.16 23.40
C LEU A 13 6.77 -7.08 24.47
N GLY A 14 7.60 -7.67 25.34
CA GLY A 14 7.23 -8.10 26.69
C GLY A 14 8.35 -7.72 27.66
N ILE A 15 8.03 -7.06 28.78
CA ILE A 15 9.02 -6.66 29.79
C ILE A 15 8.79 -7.51 31.05
N PRO A 16 9.76 -8.34 31.48
CA PRO A 16 9.75 -8.89 32.83
C PRO A 16 9.97 -7.76 33.85
N GLN A 17 9.04 -7.61 34.80
CA GLN A 17 9.27 -6.84 36.02
C GLN A 17 10.24 -7.63 36.91
N GLY A 18 11.42 -7.09 37.14
CA GLY A 18 12.49 -7.71 37.94
C GLY A 18 13.84 -7.10 37.55
N LYS A 19 14.68 -6.75 38.53
CA LYS A 19 15.97 -6.08 38.30
C LYS A 19 17.04 -7.10 37.86
N PRO A 20 17.74 -6.88 36.73
CA PRO A 20 19.07 -7.42 36.52
C PRO A 20 20.06 -6.26 36.40
N LYS A 21 21.09 -6.26 37.27
CA LYS A 21 22.33 -5.55 36.97
C LYS A 21 23.09 -6.34 35.89
N ASP A 22 23.84 -5.57 35.11
CA ASP A 22 24.89 -6.00 34.19
C ASP A 22 24.46 -6.74 32.89
N LEU A 23 24.90 -6.15 31.76
CA LEU A 23 24.76 -6.61 30.37
C LEU A 23 23.38 -7.13 29.92
N LYS A 24 22.41 -6.21 29.76
CA LYS A 24 21.21 -6.44 28.94
C LYS A 24 21.56 -6.34 27.45
N PRO A 25 21.47 -7.39 26.63
CA PRO A 25 21.68 -7.28 25.19
C PRO A 25 20.63 -6.35 24.56
N GLN A 26 21.08 -5.38 23.77
CA GLN A 26 20.23 -4.30 23.25
C GLN A 26 19.51 -4.71 21.96
N TRP A 27 18.57 -5.67 22.08
CA TRP A 27 17.65 -6.11 21.01
C TRP A 27 16.62 -5.02 20.64
N ARG A 28 17.07 -3.84 20.20
CA ARG A 28 16.19 -2.67 19.98
C ARG A 28 16.56 -1.87 18.73
N VAL A 29 16.23 -2.41 17.57
CA VAL A 29 15.75 -1.55 16.47
C VAL A 29 14.42 -0.93 16.97
N PRO A 30 14.28 0.40 17.03
CA PRO A 30 13.02 1.01 17.48
C PRO A 30 11.85 0.57 16.58
N ARG A 31 10.64 0.42 17.15
CA ARG A 31 9.42 0.04 16.40
C ARG A 31 9.13 0.96 15.19
N GLU A 32 9.63 2.19 15.23
CA GLU A 32 9.44 3.24 14.22
C GLU A 32 10.66 3.39 13.28
N ALA A 33 11.53 2.39 13.24
CA ALA A 33 12.75 2.40 12.45
C ALA A 33 12.75 1.32 11.36
N PHE A 34 13.28 1.68 10.19
CA PHE A 34 13.41 0.83 9.01
C PHE A 34 14.87 0.43 8.85
N VAL A 35 15.15 -0.84 8.56
CA VAL A 35 16.52 -1.30 8.31
C VAL A 35 16.82 -1.25 6.82
N GLU A 36 17.74 -0.37 6.42
CA GLU A 36 18.20 -0.25 5.04
C GLU A 36 19.28 -1.32 4.75
N TYR A 37 19.12 -1.98 3.62
CA TYR A 37 20.10 -2.90 3.06
C TYR A 37 20.48 -2.46 1.64
N ARG A 38 21.76 -2.58 1.28
CA ARG A 38 22.27 -2.40 -0.08
C ARG A 38 22.33 -3.75 -0.76
N ARG A 39 21.88 -3.82 -2.02
CA ARG A 39 21.95 -5.01 -2.87
C ARG A 39 23.26 -5.02 -3.66
N ASP A 40 24.04 -6.08 -3.51
CA ASP A 40 25.36 -6.19 -4.15
C ASP A 40 25.31 -7.18 -5.32
N ARG A 41 24.80 -6.67 -6.44
CA ARG A 41 24.67 -7.28 -7.78
C ARG A 41 23.66 -8.43 -7.93
N ASN A 42 23.24 -8.64 -9.18
CA ASN A 42 22.29 -9.67 -9.63
C ASN A 42 22.97 -10.51 -10.70
N LEU A 43 23.05 -11.82 -10.50
CA LEU A 43 23.26 -12.74 -11.61
C LEU A 43 21.95 -13.47 -11.94
N PHE A 44 21.67 -13.58 -13.23
CA PHE A 44 20.53 -14.30 -13.75
C PHE A 44 20.98 -15.06 -14.99
N GLN A 45 21.00 -16.39 -14.92
CA GLN A 45 21.51 -17.24 -15.99
C GLN A 45 20.45 -18.24 -16.43
N PHE A 46 20.16 -18.25 -17.73
CA PHE A 46 19.52 -19.38 -18.39
C PHE A 46 20.61 -20.23 -19.06
N LYS A 47 20.62 -21.55 -18.82
CA LYS A 47 21.52 -22.48 -19.52
C LYS A 47 20.76 -23.17 -20.65
N GLY A 48 21.08 -22.77 -21.89
CA GLY A 48 20.48 -23.24 -23.15
C GLY A 48 20.73 -22.24 -24.28
N ASP A 49 20.70 -22.68 -25.53
CA ASP A 49 21.28 -21.95 -26.66
C ASP A 49 20.66 -20.57 -26.93
N HIS A 50 21.55 -19.57 -27.01
CA HIS A 50 21.39 -18.24 -27.59
C HIS A 50 20.15 -17.39 -27.21
N ARG A 51 20.36 -16.44 -26.28
CA ARG A 51 20.69 -15.03 -26.59
C ARG A 51 20.62 -14.17 -25.31
N ILE A 52 21.54 -13.22 -25.15
CA ILE A 52 21.34 -12.07 -24.24
C ILE A 52 20.44 -11.09 -24.98
N LEU A 53 19.19 -10.99 -24.57
CA LEU A 53 18.14 -10.32 -25.34
C LEU A 53 17.99 -8.86 -24.90
N ARG A 54 18.34 -7.91 -25.78
CA ARG A 54 18.09 -6.47 -25.65
C ARG A 54 16.95 -6.07 -26.60
N GLY A 55 15.87 -5.45 -26.11
CA GLY A 55 14.76 -4.98 -26.96
C GLY A 55 13.46 -4.65 -26.20
N GLN A 56 12.64 -3.73 -26.74
CA GLN A 56 11.51 -3.09 -26.06
C GLN A 56 10.20 -3.93 -26.00
N ASP A 57 9.17 -3.39 -25.33
CA ASP A 57 7.73 -3.81 -25.22
C ASP A 57 7.27 -4.83 -24.15
N ALA A 58 7.18 -4.33 -22.91
CA ALA A 58 6.96 -4.98 -21.61
C ALA A 58 5.74 -5.91 -21.37
N ALA A 59 5.88 -6.78 -20.36
CA ALA A 59 4.94 -7.79 -19.87
C ALA A 59 5.27 -8.26 -18.42
N PRO A 60 4.50 -7.97 -17.35
CA PRO A 60 4.91 -8.23 -15.96
C PRO A 60 5.03 -9.72 -15.57
N GLY A 61 6.17 -10.14 -15.02
CA GLY A 61 6.42 -11.51 -14.55
C GLY A 61 7.63 -11.67 -13.62
N PHE A 62 7.40 -12.26 -12.43
CA PHE A 62 8.38 -12.67 -11.40
C PHE A 62 9.18 -11.54 -10.71
N MET A 63 8.99 -11.36 -9.40
CA MET A 63 9.73 -10.39 -8.55
C MET A 63 9.92 -9.00 -9.19
N GLY A 64 8.85 -8.45 -9.79
CA GLY A 64 8.88 -7.11 -10.37
C GLY A 64 9.58 -6.95 -11.70
N ARG A 65 9.97 -8.04 -12.35
CA ARG A 65 10.58 -8.02 -13.68
C ARG A 65 9.48 -7.98 -14.75
N GLU A 66 9.80 -7.44 -15.92
CA GLU A 66 8.93 -7.49 -17.09
C GLU A 66 9.63 -8.35 -18.16
N LEU A 67 8.92 -9.36 -18.68
CA LEU A 67 9.21 -9.94 -19.99
C LEU A 67 8.80 -8.92 -21.08
N ASN A 68 8.92 -9.27 -22.35
CA ASN A 68 8.36 -8.51 -23.46
C ASN A 68 7.54 -9.42 -24.38
N LYS A 69 6.88 -8.87 -25.41
CA LYS A 69 6.12 -9.66 -26.40
C LYS A 69 6.92 -10.77 -27.11
N LYS A 70 8.26 -10.75 -27.02
CA LYS A 70 9.19 -11.76 -27.56
C LYS A 70 9.80 -12.66 -26.47
N GLY A 71 9.29 -12.64 -25.24
CA GLY A 71 9.77 -13.45 -24.12
C GLY A 71 11.12 -13.04 -23.54
N GLN A 72 11.56 -11.80 -23.76
CA GLN A 72 12.85 -11.24 -23.32
C GLN A 72 12.67 -10.49 -22.00
N LEU A 73 13.57 -10.62 -21.03
CA LEU A 73 13.51 -9.82 -19.80
C LEU A 73 14.00 -8.37 -20.04
N ILE A 74 13.13 -7.41 -19.76
CA ILE A 74 13.47 -5.99 -19.68
C ILE A 74 13.88 -5.66 -18.24
N TYR A 75 15.08 -5.10 -18.10
CA TYR A 75 15.54 -4.52 -16.84
C TYR A 75 14.86 -3.17 -16.64
N ASN A 76 13.89 -3.12 -15.72
CA ASN A 76 13.56 -1.88 -15.03
C ASN A 76 14.55 -1.73 -13.88
N ASP A 77 15.58 -0.92 -14.10
CA ASP A 77 16.78 -0.89 -13.26
C ASP A 77 16.50 -0.68 -11.77
N GLY A 78 16.93 -1.68 -11.01
CA GLY A 78 17.31 -1.60 -9.61
C GLY A 78 16.28 -1.01 -8.66
N ASN A 79 15.20 -1.77 -8.34
CA ASN A 79 14.45 -1.73 -7.07
C ASN A 79 13.13 -2.53 -7.13
N ILE A 80 13.10 -3.85 -6.82
CA ILE A 80 11.91 -4.59 -6.30
C ILE A 80 12.32 -5.66 -5.26
N LEU A 81 11.38 -5.88 -4.33
CA LEU A 81 11.33 -6.52 -3.01
C LEU A 81 11.48 -8.05 -2.83
N ASP A 82 11.66 -8.35 -1.53
CA ASP A 82 11.15 -9.48 -0.73
C ASP A 82 11.86 -10.84 -0.70
N LEU A 83 12.98 -10.85 0.03
CA LEU A 83 13.40 -12.00 0.85
C LEU A 83 13.55 -11.70 2.37
N ILE A 84 13.22 -10.48 2.80
CA ILE A 84 13.07 -10.16 4.23
C ILE A 84 12.04 -11.06 4.96
N PRO A 85 10.89 -11.49 4.39
CA PRO A 85 9.86 -12.24 5.12
C PRO A 85 10.31 -13.58 5.74
N MET A 86 11.43 -14.17 5.29
CA MET A 86 11.84 -15.53 5.68
C MET A 86 12.40 -15.69 7.11
N CYS A 87 12.61 -14.61 7.89
CA CYS A 87 12.79 -14.76 9.34
C CYS A 87 12.22 -13.56 10.10
N GLY A 88 11.10 -13.75 10.80
CA GLY A 88 11.00 -13.27 12.17
C GLY A 88 11.65 -14.33 13.07
N LEU A 89 12.63 -13.93 13.89
CA LEU A 89 13.09 -14.80 14.98
C LEU A 89 12.06 -14.72 16.10
N SER A 90 11.38 -15.84 16.36
CA SER A 90 10.52 -16.02 17.52
C SER A 90 11.27 -16.84 18.57
N LEU A 91 11.46 -16.30 19.76
CA LEU A 91 11.68 -17.11 20.94
C LEU A 91 10.30 -17.48 21.48
N SER A 92 9.94 -18.76 21.41
CA SER A 92 8.77 -19.25 22.12
C SER A 92 8.98 -19.09 23.63
N GLU A 93 8.00 -18.52 24.32
CA GLU A 93 8.03 -18.42 25.78
C GLU A 93 8.01 -19.81 26.40
N ASN A 94 9.16 -20.28 26.88
CA ASN A 94 9.18 -21.26 27.95
C ASN A 94 9.52 -20.49 29.23
N LYS A 95 8.65 -20.56 30.24
CA LYS A 95 8.59 -19.63 31.40
C LYS A 95 9.74 -19.75 32.41
N SER A 96 10.88 -20.33 32.03
CA SER A 96 12.07 -20.43 32.89
C SER A 96 12.84 -19.10 32.92
N LYS A 97 12.98 -18.52 34.11
CA LYS A 97 13.87 -17.38 34.37
C LYS A 97 15.29 -17.70 33.86
N LEU A 98 15.92 -16.75 33.16
CA LEU A 98 17.32 -16.86 32.76
C LEU A 98 18.21 -16.41 33.92
N GLU A 99 18.95 -17.37 34.51
CA GLU A 99 20.00 -17.11 35.49
C GLU A 99 21.36 -16.94 34.78
N LEU A 100 22.16 -15.95 35.17
CA LEU A 100 23.52 -15.80 34.67
C LEU A 100 24.43 -16.93 35.17
N GLY A 101 25.45 -17.29 34.38
CA GLY A 101 26.56 -18.18 34.79
C GLY A 101 26.43 -19.67 34.41
N LYS A 102 25.25 -20.17 34.02
CA LYS A 102 25.07 -21.60 33.68
C LYS A 102 25.25 -21.86 32.18
N LYS A 103 26.22 -22.71 31.80
CA LYS A 103 26.37 -23.26 30.43
C LYS A 103 25.07 -23.95 30.02
N ARG A 104 24.40 -23.50 28.94
CA ARG A 104 23.27 -24.19 28.32
C ARG A 104 23.41 -24.19 26.79
N LYS A 105 23.16 -25.33 26.16
CA LYS A 105 22.94 -25.43 24.70
C LYS A 105 21.69 -24.63 24.33
N LEU A 106 21.86 -23.43 23.80
CA LEU A 106 20.78 -22.65 23.20
C LEU A 106 20.34 -23.34 21.90
N ARG A 107 19.36 -24.25 21.99
CA ARG A 107 18.59 -24.68 20.81
C ARG A 107 17.78 -23.48 20.31
N LEU A 108 18.33 -22.75 19.34
CA LEU A 108 17.60 -21.80 18.51
C LEU A 108 16.59 -22.57 17.66
N LEU A 109 15.46 -22.89 18.28
CA LEU A 109 14.36 -23.63 17.68
C LEU A 109 13.60 -22.68 16.75
N VAL A 110 14.17 -22.47 15.55
CA VAL A 110 13.49 -21.78 14.45
C VAL A 110 12.39 -22.70 13.96
N SER A 111 11.24 -22.64 14.63
CA SER A 111 10.05 -23.42 14.34
C SER A 111 9.43 -22.93 13.03
N HIS A 112 9.85 -23.48 11.90
CA HIS A 112 9.20 -23.27 10.61
C HIS A 112 9.02 -24.58 9.84
N SER A 113 8.43 -25.58 10.51
CA SER A 113 7.79 -26.71 9.83
C SER A 113 6.46 -26.26 9.21
N GLN A 114 6.53 -25.48 8.13
CA GLN A 114 5.37 -25.16 7.32
C GLN A 114 5.28 -26.16 6.17
N LYS A 115 4.28 -27.05 6.20
CA LYS A 115 3.90 -27.87 5.04
C LYS A 115 3.43 -26.91 3.93
N ILE A 116 4.25 -26.72 2.90
CA ILE A 116 3.87 -25.98 1.69
C ILE A 116 3.40 -27.01 0.67
N GLY A 117 2.12 -27.41 0.78
CA GLY A 117 1.60 -28.57 0.06
C GLY A 117 2.23 -29.86 0.55
N ALA A 118 2.76 -30.67 -0.37
CA ALA A 118 3.40 -31.96 -0.08
C ALA A 118 4.89 -31.87 0.27
N ALA A 119 5.54 -30.72 0.07
CA ALA A 119 6.99 -30.58 0.22
C ALA A 119 7.45 -30.48 1.69
N GLU A 120 8.57 -31.14 2.01
CA GLU A 120 9.22 -31.14 3.33
C GLU A 120 10.44 -30.19 3.35
N ALA A 121 10.39 -29.15 4.18
CA ALA A 121 11.50 -28.23 4.37
C ALA A 121 12.50 -28.75 5.42
N ARG A 122 13.63 -29.32 4.99
CA ARG A 122 14.69 -29.82 5.88
C ARG A 122 15.76 -28.76 6.17
N GLY A 123 15.64 -28.12 7.33
CA GLY A 123 16.67 -27.20 7.84
C GLY A 123 17.85 -27.96 8.46
N PHE A 124 19.08 -27.68 7.98
CA PHE A 124 20.31 -28.17 8.61
C PHE A 124 20.84 -27.12 9.59
N TYR A 125 20.89 -27.47 10.88
CA TYR A 125 21.39 -26.60 11.94
C TYR A 125 22.83 -26.99 12.28
N ARG A 126 23.74 -26.00 12.37
CA ARG A 126 25.02 -26.18 13.05
C ARG A 126 24.86 -25.62 14.47
N THR A 127 25.12 -26.43 15.49
CA THR A 127 25.13 -25.99 16.88
C THR A 127 26.16 -24.88 17.04
N LEU A 128 25.77 -23.77 17.69
CA LEU A 128 26.71 -22.73 18.12
C LEU A 128 27.01 -22.97 19.60
N ASP A 129 28.20 -23.50 19.89
CA ASP A 129 28.70 -23.54 21.27
C ASP A 129 29.24 -22.16 21.63
N LEU A 130 28.37 -21.35 22.24
CA LEU A 130 28.73 -20.08 22.85
C LEU A 130 29.51 -20.35 24.15
N GLN A 131 30.82 -20.56 24.02
CA GLN A 131 31.74 -20.45 25.15
C GLN A 131 32.00 -18.96 25.43
N ASP A 132 31.85 -18.60 26.70
CA ASP A 132 32.07 -17.27 27.29
C ASP A 132 31.15 -16.10 26.86
N PRO A 133 30.26 -15.59 27.75
CA PRO A 133 29.48 -14.38 27.52
C PRO A 133 30.32 -13.08 27.43
N GLY A 134 31.57 -13.07 27.91
CA GLY A 134 32.38 -11.86 28.09
C GLY A 134 32.94 -11.22 26.81
N ALA A 135 33.05 -11.98 25.71
CA ALA A 135 33.87 -11.57 24.56
C ALA A 135 33.22 -11.77 23.16
N VAL A 136 31.89 -11.92 23.06
CA VAL A 136 31.23 -12.31 21.79
C VAL A 136 31.10 -11.16 20.77
N LYS A 137 32.21 -10.84 20.08
CA LYS A 137 32.24 -10.11 18.79
C LYS A 137 31.95 -11.03 17.57
N GLN A 138 31.27 -12.17 17.75
CA GLN A 138 31.09 -13.17 16.69
C GLN A 138 29.83 -12.92 15.85
N GLU A 139 29.96 -13.01 14.51
CA GLU A 139 28.81 -13.10 13.61
C GLU A 139 28.25 -14.52 13.59
N GLY A 140 26.95 -14.67 13.86
CA GLY A 140 26.26 -15.96 13.69
C GLY A 140 25.81 -16.18 12.25
N ARG A 141 26.32 -17.21 11.57
CA ARG A 141 25.88 -17.59 10.21
C ARG A 141 24.84 -18.71 10.24
N PHE A 142 23.68 -18.46 9.65
CA PHE A 142 22.59 -19.41 9.49
C PHE A 142 22.39 -19.73 8.00
N LYS A 143 22.24 -21.02 7.65
CA LYS A 143 21.89 -21.50 6.31
C LYS A 143 20.56 -22.25 6.39
N ILE A 144 19.58 -21.82 5.62
CA ILE A 144 18.32 -22.53 5.38
C ILE A 144 18.38 -23.01 3.92
N GLN A 145 18.11 -24.30 3.70
CA GLN A 145 18.04 -24.88 2.36
C GLN A 145 16.67 -25.53 2.23
N VAL A 146 15.90 -25.12 1.23
CA VAL A 146 14.55 -25.64 0.95
C VAL A 146 14.57 -26.26 -0.44
N LYS A 147 14.33 -27.57 -0.51
CA LYS A 147 14.04 -28.26 -1.75
C LYS A 147 12.54 -28.10 -2.03
N LEU A 148 12.18 -27.52 -3.16
CA LEU A 148 10.81 -27.29 -3.59
C LEU A 148 10.47 -28.33 -4.65
N ASP A 149 10.33 -29.58 -4.20
CA ASP A 149 9.83 -30.66 -5.04
C ASP A 149 8.34 -30.40 -5.35
N ALA A 150 8.07 -30.04 -6.60
CA ALA A 150 6.76 -29.75 -7.19
C ALA A 150 5.80 -28.93 -6.29
N LEU A 151 5.83 -27.60 -6.43
CA LEU A 151 4.79 -26.73 -5.88
C LEU A 151 3.68 -26.45 -6.93
N PRO A 152 2.58 -27.23 -6.99
CA PRO A 152 1.43 -26.91 -7.86
C PRO A 152 0.78 -25.56 -7.50
N ASP A 153 1.06 -25.05 -6.28
CA ASP A 153 0.50 -23.80 -5.77
C ASP A 153 1.43 -22.58 -5.90
N LEU A 154 2.73 -22.73 -6.19
CA LEU A 154 3.50 -21.54 -6.62
C LEU A 154 3.02 -21.07 -8.00
N ALA A 155 2.68 -22.03 -8.88
CA ALA A 155 1.97 -21.80 -10.13
C ALA A 155 0.59 -21.12 -9.96
N SER A 156 -0.01 -21.13 -8.75
CA SER A 156 -1.25 -20.37 -8.48
C SER A 156 -1.02 -18.90 -8.22
N ARG A 157 0.13 -18.54 -7.61
CA ARG A 157 0.53 -17.14 -7.36
C ARG A 157 0.86 -16.35 -8.63
N PHE A 158 1.05 -17.03 -9.77
CA PHE A 158 1.14 -16.41 -11.09
C PHE A 158 -0.22 -16.15 -11.76
N ARG A 159 -1.32 -16.75 -11.27
CA ARG A 159 -2.65 -16.63 -11.91
C ARG A 159 -3.25 -15.23 -11.81
N SER A 160 -2.68 -14.33 -11.00
CA SER A 160 -3.19 -12.97 -10.78
C SER A 160 -2.72 -11.93 -11.82
N ALA A 161 -2.11 -12.35 -12.94
CA ALA A 161 -1.81 -11.49 -14.08
C ALA A 161 -2.84 -11.75 -15.21
N PRO A 162 -3.87 -10.90 -15.42
CA PRO A 162 -5.00 -11.21 -16.32
C PRO A 162 -4.70 -11.25 -17.82
N TYR A 163 -3.43 -11.28 -18.23
CA TYR A 163 -2.98 -11.01 -19.61
C TYR A 163 -1.90 -11.96 -20.16
N TYR A 164 -1.60 -13.09 -19.49
CA TYR A 164 -0.61 -14.06 -19.99
C TYR A 164 -1.17 -15.47 -20.18
N SER A 165 -1.43 -15.82 -21.43
CA SER A 165 -1.81 -17.16 -21.93
C SER A 165 -0.62 -18.14 -22.03
N GLY A 166 0.41 -17.96 -21.20
CA GLY A 166 1.64 -18.77 -21.20
C GLY A 166 2.03 -19.19 -19.79
N SER A 167 1.37 -20.22 -19.25
CA SER A 167 1.67 -20.75 -17.93
C SER A 167 2.86 -21.70 -17.97
N PHE A 168 3.82 -21.48 -17.06
CA PHE A 168 4.95 -22.36 -16.80
C PHE A 168 4.78 -22.97 -15.40
N ASP A 169 5.10 -24.25 -15.26
CA ASP A 169 5.31 -24.90 -13.97
C ASP A 169 6.78 -24.85 -13.56
N LEU A 170 7.03 -25.04 -12.26
CA LEU A 170 8.36 -25.07 -11.66
C LEU A 170 8.71 -26.50 -11.25
N ALA A 171 9.76 -27.03 -11.86
CA ALA A 171 10.38 -28.31 -11.51
C ALA A 171 11.78 -28.10 -10.92
N ASP A 172 12.33 -29.13 -10.26
CA ASP A 172 13.70 -29.21 -9.75
C ASP A 172 14.15 -28.00 -8.89
N THR A 173 13.21 -27.32 -8.26
CA THR A 173 13.45 -25.98 -7.71
C THR A 173 14.11 -26.07 -6.34
N THR A 174 15.24 -25.39 -6.17
CA THR A 174 15.98 -25.31 -4.91
C THR A 174 16.14 -23.85 -4.51
N LEU A 175 15.74 -23.51 -3.29
CA LEU A 175 15.99 -22.21 -2.66
C LEU A 175 17.00 -22.39 -1.51
N VAL A 176 18.16 -21.77 -1.64
CA VAL A 176 19.13 -21.61 -0.54
C VAL A 176 19.05 -20.19 -0.04
N VAL A 177 18.98 -20.01 1.28
CA VAL A 177 19.02 -18.71 1.95
C VAL A 177 20.08 -18.76 3.06
N GLN A 178 20.94 -17.75 3.11
CA GLN A 178 21.95 -17.58 4.14
C GLN A 178 21.81 -16.21 4.80
N ARG A 179 21.98 -16.15 6.11
CA ARG A 179 21.92 -14.92 6.90
C ARG A 179 23.07 -14.86 7.89
N TRP A 180 23.64 -13.68 8.04
CA TRP A 180 24.63 -13.35 9.05
C TRP A 180 23.96 -12.44 10.07
N LEU A 181 24.13 -12.74 11.36
CA LEU A 181 23.53 -12.01 12.46
C LEU A 181 24.61 -11.36 13.35
N ASP A 182 24.49 -10.05 13.56
CA ASP A 182 25.10 -9.35 14.70
C ASP A 182 24.23 -9.66 15.92
N LEU A 183 24.65 -10.68 16.68
CA LEU A 183 23.92 -11.23 17.81
C LEU A 183 23.71 -10.20 18.95
N PRO A 184 24.70 -9.39 19.36
CA PRO A 184 24.50 -8.37 20.41
C PRO A 184 23.43 -7.33 20.07
N LYS A 185 23.25 -6.99 18.78
CA LYS A 185 22.26 -5.99 18.30
C LYS A 185 21.02 -6.61 17.69
N GLY A 186 20.94 -7.94 17.59
CA GLY A 186 19.78 -8.67 17.08
C GLY A 186 19.40 -8.37 15.63
N ARG A 187 20.38 -8.09 14.77
CA ARG A 187 20.15 -7.62 13.37
C ARG A 187 20.84 -8.51 12.35
N VAL A 188 20.23 -8.65 11.17
CA VAL A 188 20.89 -9.26 10.01
C VAL A 188 21.93 -8.27 9.47
N THR A 189 23.19 -8.68 9.36
CA THR A 189 24.28 -7.88 8.77
C THR A 189 24.46 -8.17 7.29
N ARG A 190 24.24 -9.42 6.89
CA ARG A 190 24.27 -9.87 5.49
C ARG A 190 23.16 -10.87 5.24
N PHE A 191 22.64 -10.85 4.03
CA PHE A 191 21.70 -11.82 3.48
C PHE A 191 22.22 -12.29 2.12
N HIS A 192 22.08 -13.57 1.83
CA HIS A 192 22.33 -14.17 0.53
C HIS A 192 21.21 -15.14 0.20
N ALA A 193 20.77 -15.19 -1.05
CA ALA A 193 19.91 -16.25 -1.55
C ALA A 193 20.29 -16.68 -2.97
N ASN A 194 20.05 -17.95 -3.24
CA ASN A 194 20.16 -18.56 -4.55
C ASN A 194 18.89 -19.39 -4.79
N LEU A 195 18.15 -19.05 -5.83
CA LEU A 195 16.97 -19.79 -6.31
C LEU A 195 17.29 -20.33 -7.70
N LYS A 196 17.32 -21.65 -7.85
CA LYS A 196 17.53 -22.32 -9.13
C LYS A 196 16.44 -23.35 -9.39
N GLY A 197 16.16 -23.66 -10.65
CA GLY A 197 15.18 -24.66 -11.03
C GLY A 197 14.93 -24.74 -12.53
N THR A 198 13.87 -25.42 -12.92
CA THR A 198 13.47 -25.61 -14.32
C THR A 198 12.06 -25.05 -14.54
N LEU A 199 11.92 -24.10 -15.48
CA LEU A 199 10.63 -23.66 -16.01
C LEU A 199 10.16 -24.69 -17.05
N VAL A 200 8.98 -25.26 -16.85
CA VAL A 200 8.35 -26.24 -17.74
C VAL A 200 7.10 -25.60 -18.36
N PRO A 201 7.08 -25.30 -19.68
CA PRO A 201 5.90 -24.74 -20.33
C PRO A 201 4.73 -25.74 -20.33
N ARG A 202 3.53 -25.32 -19.93
CA ARG A 202 2.34 -26.21 -19.92
C ARG A 202 1.85 -26.60 -21.31
N ASN A 203 2.24 -25.86 -22.34
CA ASN A 203 1.93 -26.14 -23.74
C ASN A 203 2.95 -27.07 -24.42
N GLY A 204 3.75 -27.83 -23.65
CA GLY A 204 4.74 -28.77 -24.19
C GLY A 204 6.02 -28.13 -24.76
N GLY A 205 6.20 -26.81 -24.65
CA GLY A 205 7.37 -26.11 -25.17
C GLY A 205 8.71 -26.47 -24.47
N ARG A 206 9.83 -26.00 -25.05
CA ARG A 206 11.20 -26.25 -24.53
C ARG A 206 11.35 -25.78 -23.07
N LYS A 207 11.66 -26.72 -22.16
CA LYS A 207 12.02 -26.48 -20.75
C LYS A 207 13.23 -25.53 -20.65
N ARG A 208 13.26 -24.65 -19.63
CA ARG A 208 14.36 -23.68 -19.42
C ARG A 208 14.88 -23.75 -17.99
N LYS A 209 16.16 -24.09 -17.80
CA LYS A 209 16.85 -24.00 -16.50
C LYS A 209 17.16 -22.54 -16.17
N PHE A 210 16.84 -22.10 -14.96
CA PHE A 210 17.09 -20.75 -14.47
C PHE A 210 17.86 -20.77 -13.15
N GLU A 211 18.64 -19.72 -12.91
CA GLU A 211 19.29 -19.45 -11.63
C GLU A 211 19.20 -17.94 -11.34
N ILE A 212 18.80 -17.60 -10.11
CA ILE A 212 18.66 -16.25 -9.59
C ILE A 212 19.48 -16.17 -8.30
N GLU A 213 20.51 -15.33 -8.28
CA GLU A 213 21.27 -15.04 -7.07
C GLU A 213 21.02 -13.60 -6.59
N GLU A 214 20.93 -13.41 -5.27
CA GLU A 214 20.72 -12.12 -4.65
C GLU A 214 21.52 -11.99 -3.35
N SER A 215 22.34 -10.94 -3.25
CA SER A 215 23.11 -10.58 -2.04
C SER A 215 22.71 -9.21 -1.51
N TRP A 216 22.57 -9.09 -0.19
CA TRP A 216 22.31 -7.84 0.50
C TRP A 216 23.21 -7.66 1.73
N HIS A 217 23.60 -6.42 2.02
CA HIS A 217 24.36 -6.03 3.20
C HIS A 217 23.65 -4.92 3.97
N PHE A 218 23.68 -4.98 5.30
CA PHE A 218 23.15 -3.94 6.19
C PHE A 218 23.86 -2.61 5.93
N VAL A 219 23.09 -1.53 5.81
CA VAL A 219 23.62 -0.17 5.67
C VAL A 219 23.40 0.63 6.95
N ALA A 220 22.13 0.80 7.34
CA ALA A 220 21.76 1.69 8.43
C ALA A 220 20.39 1.35 9.01
N ILE A 221 20.16 1.79 10.25
CA ILE A 221 18.82 1.95 10.80
C ILE A 221 18.36 3.38 10.45
N ARG A 222 17.25 3.49 9.73
CA ARG A 222 16.61 4.76 9.33
C ARG A 222 15.39 5.02 10.21
N MET A 223 15.12 6.28 10.52
CA MET A 223 13.93 6.68 11.29
C MET A 223 13.21 7.83 10.58
N ARG A 224 11.88 7.91 10.76
CA ARG A 224 11.02 8.93 10.15
C ARG A 224 11.51 10.37 10.33
N ARG A 225 12.01 10.73 11.53
CA ARG A 225 12.44 12.10 11.85
C ARG A 225 13.79 12.50 11.23
N THR A 226 14.52 11.57 10.63
CA THR A 226 15.84 11.90 10.06
C THR A 226 15.70 12.89 8.91
N ALA A 227 16.65 13.84 8.82
CA ALA A 227 16.79 14.70 7.64
C ALA A 227 16.99 13.86 6.36
N TRP A 228 17.63 12.69 6.50
CA TRP A 228 17.74 11.68 5.44
C TRP A 228 16.37 11.26 4.91
N PHE A 229 15.41 10.85 5.75
CA PHE A 229 14.09 10.39 5.28
C PHE A 229 13.34 11.49 4.54
N ARG A 230 13.32 12.71 5.08
CA ARG A 230 12.70 13.88 4.39
C ARG A 230 13.36 14.15 3.04
N LYS A 231 14.70 14.09 2.96
CA LYS A 231 15.48 14.26 1.72
C LYS A 231 15.24 13.13 0.73
N ALA A 232 15.11 11.89 1.19
CA ALA A 232 14.84 10.71 0.38
C ALA A 232 13.44 10.74 -0.22
N VAL A 233 12.39 11.01 0.58
CA VAL A 233 11.01 11.18 0.10
C VAL A 233 10.92 12.30 -0.94
N ARG A 234 11.52 13.47 -0.66
CA ARG A 234 11.57 14.59 -1.60
C ARG A 234 12.25 14.20 -2.92
N LYS A 235 13.44 13.61 -2.88
CA LYS A 235 14.14 13.11 -4.09
C LYS A 235 13.33 12.05 -4.84
N GLY A 236 12.60 11.20 -4.12
CA GLY A 236 11.71 10.21 -4.73
C GLY A 236 10.59 10.86 -5.54
N ILE A 237 9.91 11.83 -4.94
CA ILE A 237 8.88 12.66 -5.59
C ILE A 237 9.47 13.40 -6.80
N GLU A 238 10.61 14.07 -6.65
CA GLU A 238 11.29 14.84 -7.72
C GLU A 238 11.61 13.94 -8.93
N ARG A 239 12.19 12.75 -8.70
CA ARG A 239 12.49 11.78 -9.77
C ARG A 239 11.23 11.27 -10.48
N GLY A 240 10.19 10.92 -9.72
CA GLY A 240 8.91 10.46 -10.28
C GLY A 240 8.19 11.56 -11.07
N THR A 241 8.20 12.78 -10.57
CA THR A 241 7.61 13.94 -11.25
C THR A 241 8.36 14.24 -12.55
N ARG A 242 9.69 14.21 -12.54
CA ARG A 242 10.52 14.36 -13.76
C ARG A 242 10.20 13.26 -14.80
N HIS A 243 10.05 12.01 -14.36
CA HIS A 243 9.64 10.91 -15.24
C HIS A 243 8.26 11.16 -15.86
N LEU A 244 7.26 11.51 -15.06
CA LEU A 244 5.92 11.83 -15.53
C LEU A 244 5.94 12.96 -16.56
N ARG A 245 6.59 14.09 -16.26
CA ARG A 245 6.67 15.23 -17.19
C ARG A 245 7.30 14.82 -18.54
N LYS A 246 8.37 14.01 -18.52
CA LYS A 246 8.99 13.47 -19.75
C LYS A 246 8.01 12.57 -20.53
N LYS A 247 7.30 11.64 -19.86
CA LYS A 247 6.34 10.73 -20.52
C LYS A 247 5.10 11.45 -21.05
N VAL A 248 4.59 12.45 -20.34
CA VAL A 248 3.43 13.25 -20.77
C VAL A 248 3.71 13.96 -22.09
N ALA A 249 4.92 14.50 -22.29
CA ALA A 249 5.31 15.11 -23.56
C ALA A 249 5.23 14.12 -24.74
N THR A 250 5.57 12.84 -24.53
CA THR A 250 5.37 11.76 -25.51
C THR A 250 3.88 11.45 -25.70
N TRP A 251 3.13 11.27 -24.61
CA TRP A 251 1.71 10.90 -24.64
C TRP A 251 0.77 11.94 -25.25
N LEU A 252 1.17 13.22 -25.22
CA LEU A 252 0.49 14.30 -25.93
C LEU A 252 0.71 14.23 -27.45
N LYS A 253 1.81 13.62 -27.93
CA LYS A 253 2.11 13.43 -29.35
C LYS A 253 1.53 12.11 -29.89
N ASP A 254 1.77 11.00 -29.20
CA ASP A 254 1.31 9.66 -29.64
C ASP A 254 -0.20 9.43 -29.45
N GLY A 255 -0.87 10.27 -28.66
CA GLY A 255 -2.30 10.16 -28.41
C GLY A 255 -2.69 9.15 -27.33
N SER A 256 -1.79 8.76 -26.42
CA SER A 256 -2.09 7.83 -25.30
C SER A 256 -3.13 8.34 -24.30
N PHE A 257 -3.49 9.63 -24.37
CA PHE A 257 -4.64 10.23 -23.66
C PHE A 257 -5.92 10.34 -24.52
N LYS A 258 -5.95 9.77 -25.74
CA LYS A 258 -7.17 9.70 -26.55
C LYS A 258 -8.08 8.61 -25.98
N ASP A 259 -9.37 8.93 -25.87
CA ASP A 259 -10.39 7.94 -25.53
C ASP A 259 -10.74 7.11 -26.78
N SER A 260 -10.90 5.80 -26.60
CA SER A 260 -11.21 4.89 -27.72
C SER A 260 -12.52 5.30 -28.39
N PRO A 261 -12.54 5.57 -29.72
CA PRO A 261 -13.76 5.94 -30.43
C PRO A 261 -14.90 4.92 -30.23
N LYS A 262 -14.56 3.63 -30.19
CA LYS A 262 -15.52 2.52 -30.05
C LYS A 262 -16.25 2.51 -28.69
N ASN A 263 -15.67 3.12 -27.64
CA ASN A 263 -16.17 2.98 -26.28
C ASN A 263 -16.51 4.32 -25.60
N ARG A 264 -16.55 5.47 -26.31
CA ARG A 264 -16.73 6.80 -25.66
C ARG A 264 -17.98 6.90 -24.76
N LEU A 265 -19.06 6.22 -25.13
CA LEU A 265 -20.32 6.15 -24.38
C LEU A 265 -20.27 5.21 -23.15
N GLN A 266 -19.24 4.40 -23.00
CA GLN A 266 -19.09 3.46 -21.89
C GLN A 266 -17.82 3.68 -21.07
N ASN A 267 -16.80 4.35 -21.63
CA ASN A 267 -15.44 4.30 -21.12
C ASN A 267 -14.57 5.48 -21.60
N THR A 268 -14.07 6.27 -20.67
CA THR A 268 -13.22 7.44 -20.93
C THR A 268 -11.84 7.34 -20.25
N TYR A 269 -11.23 6.13 -20.24
CA TYR A 269 -9.92 5.87 -19.61
C TYR A 269 -8.78 6.82 -20.02
N GLY A 270 -8.79 7.37 -21.25
CA GLY A 270 -7.79 8.34 -21.70
C GLY A 270 -7.91 9.65 -20.94
N THR A 271 -9.15 10.14 -20.79
CA THR A 271 -9.50 11.29 -19.94
C THR A 271 -9.21 11.00 -18.45
N GLY A 272 -9.55 9.82 -17.93
CA GLY A 272 -9.22 9.44 -16.55
C GLY A 272 -7.70 9.42 -16.26
N ARG A 273 -6.89 8.92 -17.21
CA ARG A 273 -5.41 8.98 -17.12
C ARG A 273 -4.89 10.42 -17.16
N LEU A 274 -5.43 11.26 -18.03
CA LEU A 274 -5.10 12.68 -18.12
C LEU A 274 -5.39 13.39 -16.79
N ALA A 275 -6.57 13.19 -16.23
CA ALA A 275 -6.97 13.78 -14.95
C ALA A 275 -6.11 13.29 -13.78
N LEU A 276 -5.76 12.01 -13.71
CA LEU A 276 -4.86 11.46 -12.68
C LEU A 276 -3.45 12.07 -12.76
N VAL A 277 -2.91 12.26 -13.98
CA VAL A 277 -1.63 12.95 -14.19
C VAL A 277 -1.72 14.40 -13.73
N LEU A 278 -2.73 15.13 -14.17
CA LEU A 278 -2.90 16.54 -13.85
C LEU A 278 -3.04 16.77 -12.34
N LEU A 279 -3.88 15.97 -11.68
CA LEU A 279 -4.00 15.93 -10.21
C LEU A 279 -2.64 15.66 -9.54
N THR A 280 -1.86 14.70 -10.05
CA THR A 280 -0.53 14.38 -9.50
C THR A 280 0.41 15.57 -9.62
N LEU A 281 0.44 16.25 -10.76
CA LEU A 281 1.28 17.41 -11.01
C LEU A 281 0.86 18.63 -10.17
N LEU A 282 -0.44 18.95 -10.10
CA LEU A 282 -0.98 20.06 -9.28
C LEU A 282 -0.73 19.87 -7.78
N LYS A 283 -0.76 18.62 -7.29
CA LYS A 283 -0.41 18.31 -5.89
C LYS A 283 1.10 18.38 -5.63
N GLN A 284 1.97 18.36 -6.65
CA GLN A 284 3.42 18.56 -6.48
C GLN A 284 3.86 20.01 -6.68
N ASN A 285 3.42 20.64 -7.77
CA ASN A 285 3.82 21.99 -8.14
C ASN A 285 2.73 23.02 -7.73
N PRO A 286 3.01 23.92 -6.77
CA PRO A 286 2.10 25.01 -6.44
C PRO A 286 2.03 26.07 -7.54
N ASP A 287 3.03 26.18 -8.42
CA ASP A 287 2.99 27.11 -9.54
C ASP A 287 1.92 26.67 -10.56
N ARG A 288 0.85 27.45 -10.61
CA ARG A 288 -0.27 27.23 -11.53
C ARG A 288 0.04 27.72 -12.95
N LYS A 289 1.07 28.55 -13.16
CA LYS A 289 1.44 29.09 -14.48
C LYS A 289 2.31 28.14 -15.32
N ASP A 290 2.74 27.01 -14.74
CA ASP A 290 3.46 25.92 -15.40
C ASP A 290 2.81 25.54 -16.74
N SER A 291 3.53 25.75 -17.85
CA SER A 291 3.01 25.61 -19.21
C SER A 291 2.52 24.20 -19.56
N LEU A 292 3.09 23.16 -18.93
CA LEU A 292 2.59 21.80 -19.09
C LEU A 292 1.27 21.61 -18.34
N ILE A 293 1.16 22.17 -17.13
CA ILE A 293 -0.08 22.10 -16.33
C ILE A 293 -1.21 22.84 -17.05
N GLN A 294 -0.97 24.04 -17.58
CA GLN A 294 -1.95 24.78 -18.39
C GLN A 294 -2.38 23.99 -19.63
N LYS A 295 -1.43 23.43 -20.41
CA LYS A 295 -1.77 22.60 -21.57
C LYS A 295 -2.60 21.36 -21.23
N LEU A 296 -2.39 20.74 -20.06
CA LEU A 296 -3.19 19.61 -19.59
C LEU A 296 -4.57 20.03 -19.06
N LEU A 297 -4.67 21.20 -18.41
CA LEU A 297 -5.95 21.81 -18.01
C LEU A 297 -6.82 22.10 -19.23
N ASP A 298 -6.28 22.75 -20.26
CA ASP A 298 -7.01 23.09 -21.47
C ASP A 298 -7.43 21.85 -22.27
N LEU A 299 -6.60 20.80 -22.24
CA LEU A 299 -6.99 19.51 -22.82
C LEU A 299 -8.11 18.84 -22.02
N LEU A 300 -8.09 18.92 -20.68
CA LEU A 300 -9.10 18.32 -19.80
C LEU A 300 -10.44 19.08 -19.87
N ARG A 301 -10.40 20.42 -19.93
CA ARG A 301 -11.58 21.29 -20.13
C ARG A 301 -12.37 20.99 -21.41
N LYS A 302 -11.68 20.44 -22.42
CA LYS A 302 -12.26 20.01 -23.70
C LYS A 302 -12.74 18.55 -23.70
N ARG A 303 -12.72 17.84 -22.56
CA ARG A 303 -13.19 16.45 -22.46
C ARG A 303 -14.61 16.35 -21.94
N THR A 304 -15.29 15.32 -22.43
CA THR A 304 -16.58 14.82 -21.96
C THR A 304 -16.38 13.46 -21.27
N PRO A 305 -15.76 13.42 -20.06
CA PRO A 305 -15.68 12.18 -19.28
C PRO A 305 -17.08 11.62 -19.02
N ASN A 306 -17.24 10.31 -19.15
CA ASN A 306 -18.55 9.65 -18.99
C ASN A 306 -18.54 8.59 -17.89
N ASP A 307 -17.39 7.96 -17.63
CA ASP A 307 -17.28 6.94 -16.57
C ASP A 307 -16.92 7.53 -15.20
N THR A 308 -17.34 6.84 -14.15
CA THR A 308 -17.17 7.28 -12.75
C THR A 308 -15.71 7.52 -12.33
N TYR A 309 -14.74 6.75 -12.82
CA TYR A 309 -13.33 7.01 -12.47
C TYR A 309 -12.86 8.31 -13.11
N SER A 310 -13.17 8.50 -14.39
CA SER A 310 -12.75 9.68 -15.16
C SER A 310 -13.43 10.95 -14.66
N LEU A 311 -14.73 10.90 -14.36
CA LEU A 311 -15.48 12.01 -13.75
C LEU A 311 -14.91 12.35 -12.36
N GLY A 312 -14.78 11.36 -11.49
CA GLY A 312 -14.25 11.57 -10.13
C GLY A 312 -12.83 12.14 -10.11
N LEU A 313 -11.95 11.63 -10.97
CA LEU A 313 -10.58 12.14 -11.13
C LEU A 313 -10.56 13.57 -11.72
N SER A 314 -11.45 13.90 -12.66
CA SER A 314 -11.49 15.23 -13.29
C SER A 314 -11.97 16.30 -12.31
N LEU A 315 -12.99 15.99 -11.51
CA LEU A 315 -13.44 16.84 -10.39
C LEU A 315 -12.33 17.06 -9.35
N MET A 316 -11.59 15.99 -9.01
CA MET A 316 -10.44 16.07 -8.10
C MET A 316 -9.28 16.90 -8.69
N ALA A 317 -9.02 16.81 -9.99
CA ALA A 317 -7.97 17.57 -10.66
C ALA A 317 -8.31 19.07 -10.71
N LEU A 318 -9.56 19.45 -11.01
CA LEU A 318 -9.99 20.86 -10.98
C LEU A 318 -9.98 21.42 -9.54
N GLU A 319 -10.44 20.70 -8.53
CA GLU A 319 -10.35 21.19 -7.14
C GLU A 319 -8.89 21.42 -6.70
N ALA A 320 -7.96 20.58 -7.14
CA ALA A 320 -6.53 20.73 -6.83
C ALA A 320 -5.88 21.98 -7.47
N LEU A 321 -6.48 22.59 -8.51
CA LEU A 321 -6.04 23.88 -9.05
C LEU A 321 -6.27 25.01 -8.04
N TYR A 322 -7.42 24.96 -7.35
CA TYR A 322 -7.91 26.00 -6.44
C TYR A 322 -7.59 25.73 -4.96
N GLU A 323 -6.93 24.61 -4.64
CA GLU A 323 -6.48 24.29 -3.28
C GLU A 323 -5.45 25.34 -2.77
N PRO A 324 -5.67 25.92 -1.57
CA PRO A 324 -4.72 26.84 -0.94
C PRO A 324 -3.37 26.17 -0.62
N PRO A 325 -2.25 26.90 -0.71
CA PRO A 325 -0.94 26.36 -0.37
C PRO A 325 -0.90 25.93 1.10
N ALA A 326 -0.20 24.82 1.37
CA ALA A 326 0.02 24.23 2.69
C ALA A 326 -1.23 23.81 3.52
N GLU A 327 -2.46 23.93 3.00
CA GLU A 327 -3.70 23.62 3.75
C GLU A 327 -3.67 22.23 4.43
N ALA A 328 -3.30 21.19 3.67
CA ALA A 328 -3.21 19.83 4.20
C ALA A 328 -2.16 19.68 5.33
N GLN A 329 -1.12 20.52 5.36
CA GLN A 329 -0.15 20.57 6.46
C GLN A 329 -0.76 21.28 7.68
N GLN A 330 -1.36 22.46 7.48
CA GLN A 330 -2.01 23.23 8.54
C GLN A 330 -3.10 22.43 9.28
N ILE A 331 -3.88 21.61 8.57
CA ILE A 331 -4.88 20.71 9.18
C ILE A 331 -4.20 19.62 10.05
N ARG A 332 -3.08 19.05 9.60
CA ARG A 332 -2.35 18.02 10.37
C ARG A 332 -1.67 18.58 11.61
N GLU A 333 -1.28 19.85 11.57
CA GLU A 333 -0.68 20.61 12.68
C GLU A 333 -1.75 21.19 13.63
N GLY A 334 -3.04 21.15 13.25
CA GLY A 334 -4.15 21.63 14.07
C GLY A 334 -4.43 23.13 13.94
N LEU A 335 -3.73 23.84 13.03
CA LEU A 335 -3.89 25.28 12.79
C LEU A 335 -5.26 25.63 12.18
N ILE A 336 -5.85 24.71 11.41
CA ILE A 336 -7.22 24.80 10.90
C ILE A 336 -7.93 23.45 11.01
N SER A 337 -9.25 23.45 11.20
CA SER A 337 -10.02 22.23 11.54
C SER A 337 -10.64 21.48 10.35
N ALA A 338 -10.65 22.07 9.16
CA ALA A 338 -11.20 21.50 7.93
C ALA A 338 -10.68 22.25 6.69
N PRO A 339 -10.77 21.67 5.48
CA PRO A 339 -10.52 22.40 4.23
C PRO A 339 -11.47 23.60 4.02
N SER A 340 -10.91 24.68 3.50
CA SER A 340 -11.61 25.89 3.09
C SER A 340 -12.42 25.66 1.80
N MET A 341 -13.46 26.47 1.58
CA MET A 341 -14.15 26.48 0.28
C MET A 341 -13.21 26.99 -0.81
N ARG A 342 -13.32 26.45 -2.02
CA ARG A 342 -12.62 26.94 -3.21
C ARG A 342 -13.49 27.96 -3.94
N LYS A 343 -12.85 28.86 -4.68
CA LYS A 343 -13.49 29.82 -5.59
C LYS A 343 -13.07 29.49 -7.04
N PRO A 344 -13.70 28.49 -7.69
CA PRO A 344 -13.39 28.17 -9.08
C PRO A 344 -13.77 29.32 -10.02
N LEU A 345 -13.08 29.44 -11.16
CA LEU A 345 -13.50 30.31 -12.25
C LEU A 345 -14.87 29.87 -12.79
N SER A 346 -15.67 30.79 -13.32
CA SER A 346 -17.04 30.53 -13.81
C SER A 346 -17.11 29.39 -14.83
N GLY A 347 -16.17 29.34 -15.78
CA GLY A 347 -16.09 28.26 -16.77
C GLY A 347 -15.79 26.88 -16.16
N ASP A 348 -14.81 26.81 -15.24
CA ASP A 348 -14.49 25.57 -14.53
C ASP A 348 -15.65 25.14 -13.62
N ARG A 349 -16.33 26.09 -12.97
CA ARG A 349 -17.52 25.83 -12.15
C ARG A 349 -18.63 25.17 -12.96
N LYS A 350 -19.01 25.75 -14.11
CA LYS A 350 -20.04 25.21 -15.01
C LYS A 350 -19.68 23.81 -15.51
N LEU A 351 -18.41 23.59 -15.81
CA LEU A 351 -17.90 22.27 -16.21
C LEU A 351 -17.99 21.24 -15.07
N MET A 352 -17.67 21.64 -13.84
CA MET A 352 -17.84 20.78 -12.66
C MET A 352 -19.31 20.46 -12.37
N GLU A 353 -20.23 21.41 -12.59
CA GLU A 353 -21.69 21.20 -12.48
C GLU A 353 -22.14 20.09 -13.45
N THR A 354 -21.83 20.20 -14.75
CA THR A 354 -22.14 19.17 -15.77
C THR A 354 -21.50 17.80 -15.46
N TRP A 355 -20.28 17.77 -14.92
CA TRP A 355 -19.64 16.51 -14.51
C TRP A 355 -20.26 15.89 -13.25
N VAL A 356 -20.78 16.70 -12.33
CA VAL A 356 -21.51 16.21 -11.16
C VAL A 356 -22.84 15.59 -11.57
N GLU A 357 -23.60 16.25 -12.45
CA GLU A 357 -24.83 15.73 -13.02
C GLU A 357 -24.60 14.35 -13.66
N ARG A 358 -23.63 14.26 -14.58
CA ARG A 358 -23.27 12.99 -15.24
C ARG A 358 -22.80 11.92 -14.25
N LEU A 359 -22.02 12.29 -13.24
CA LEU A 359 -21.55 11.35 -12.21
C LEU A 359 -22.72 10.76 -11.41
N LEU A 360 -23.74 11.56 -11.10
CA LEU A 360 -24.93 11.12 -10.36
C LEU A 360 -25.86 10.21 -11.19
N GLU A 361 -25.70 10.14 -12.52
CA GLU A 361 -26.38 9.13 -13.34
C GLU A 361 -25.77 7.72 -13.19
N ASN A 362 -24.46 7.63 -12.89
CA ASN A 362 -23.66 6.40 -12.86
C ASN A 362 -23.85 5.54 -11.60
N ILE A 363 -25.09 5.42 -11.14
CA ILE A 363 -25.48 4.68 -9.94
C ILE A 363 -25.80 3.20 -10.22
N ASP A 364 -25.76 2.39 -9.15
CA ASP A 364 -26.35 1.05 -9.16
C ASP A 364 -27.87 1.14 -9.20
N THR A 365 -28.49 0.69 -10.31
CA THR A 365 -29.94 0.78 -10.51
C THR A 365 -30.76 -0.17 -9.61
N ARG A 366 -30.11 -1.07 -8.85
CA ARG A 366 -30.78 -2.05 -7.96
C ARG A 366 -30.99 -1.55 -6.53
N SER A 367 -31.03 -0.23 -6.35
CA SER A 367 -31.27 0.41 -5.05
C SER A 367 -31.69 1.85 -5.25
N ASP A 368 -32.66 2.29 -4.46
CA ASP A 368 -32.97 3.70 -4.33
C ASP A 368 -31.71 4.49 -3.86
N PRO A 369 -31.20 5.45 -4.66
CA PRO A 369 -30.07 6.28 -4.28
C PRO A 369 -30.38 7.22 -3.12
N SER A 370 -31.66 7.52 -2.83
CA SER A 370 -32.07 8.35 -1.70
C SER A 370 -31.67 7.71 -0.36
N TYR A 371 -31.85 6.38 -0.27
CA TYR A 371 -31.50 5.58 0.90
C TYR A 371 -30.09 5.01 0.83
N ARG A 372 -29.64 4.49 -0.33
CA ARG A 372 -28.34 3.82 -0.50
C ARG A 372 -27.69 4.18 -1.84
N LEU A 373 -26.95 5.30 -1.83
CA LEU A 373 -26.17 5.75 -2.98
C LEU A 373 -24.85 4.96 -3.10
N ARG A 374 -24.68 4.27 -4.22
CA ARG A 374 -23.50 3.50 -4.60
C ARG A 374 -23.35 3.52 -6.12
N PHE A 375 -22.11 3.46 -6.61
CA PHE A 375 -21.80 3.77 -8.00
C PHE A 375 -21.35 2.55 -8.79
N ASN A 376 -21.66 2.59 -10.08
CA ASN A 376 -21.19 1.68 -11.11
C ASN A 376 -20.23 2.43 -12.06
N TYR A 377 -19.56 1.69 -12.96
CA TYR A 377 -18.60 2.30 -13.89
C TYR A 377 -19.30 3.31 -14.84
N THR A 378 -20.43 2.89 -15.38
CA THR A 378 -21.52 3.71 -15.96
C THR A 378 -22.85 3.21 -15.40
N ARG A 379 -23.96 3.94 -15.55
CA ARG A 379 -25.30 3.55 -15.05
C ARG A 379 -25.64 2.08 -15.33
N GLY A 380 -26.03 1.30 -14.32
CA GLY A 380 -26.45 -0.09 -14.52
C GLY A 380 -26.59 -0.92 -13.23
N GLY A 381 -26.99 -2.19 -13.38
CA GLY A 381 -27.30 -3.09 -12.25
C GLY A 381 -26.10 -3.70 -11.53
N ARG A 382 -25.13 -2.87 -11.13
CA ARG A 382 -23.90 -3.28 -10.42
C ARG A 382 -23.42 -2.17 -9.50
N TYR A 383 -22.65 -2.52 -8.48
CA TYR A 383 -21.74 -1.57 -7.81
C TYR A 383 -20.40 -2.23 -7.57
N ASP A 384 -19.38 -1.41 -7.30
CA ASP A 384 -18.22 -1.83 -6.52
C ASP A 384 -17.69 -0.70 -5.62
N ASN A 385 -16.94 -1.07 -4.59
CA ASN A 385 -16.42 -0.13 -3.59
C ASN A 385 -15.23 0.72 -4.10
N SER A 386 -14.54 0.29 -5.17
CA SER A 386 -13.49 1.09 -5.79
C SER A 386 -14.10 2.30 -6.51
N VAL A 387 -15.05 2.02 -7.40
CA VAL A 387 -15.85 3.01 -8.13
C VAL A 387 -16.59 3.95 -7.18
N THR A 388 -17.28 3.39 -6.17
CA THR A 388 -18.01 4.19 -5.17
C THR A 388 -17.08 5.11 -4.36
N GLN A 389 -15.85 4.68 -4.05
CA GLN A 389 -14.84 5.56 -3.43
C GLN A 389 -14.45 6.73 -4.36
N TYR A 390 -14.21 6.50 -5.65
CA TYR A 390 -13.84 7.59 -6.57
C TYR A 390 -14.97 8.58 -6.81
N ALA A 391 -16.22 8.10 -6.89
CA ALA A 391 -17.39 8.97 -6.94
C ALA A 391 -17.46 9.87 -5.69
N ALA A 392 -17.36 9.29 -4.49
CA ALA A 392 -17.39 10.04 -3.23
C ALA A 392 -16.26 11.10 -3.15
N LEU A 393 -15.06 10.77 -3.63
CA LEU A 393 -13.92 11.69 -3.69
C LEU A 393 -14.16 12.84 -4.68
N GLY A 394 -14.67 12.56 -5.88
CA GLY A 394 -15.03 13.57 -6.87
C GLY A 394 -16.13 14.52 -6.38
N LEU A 395 -17.20 13.96 -5.80
CA LEU A 395 -18.30 14.73 -5.22
C LEU A 395 -17.82 15.59 -4.03
N ARG A 396 -16.84 15.15 -3.24
CA ARG A 396 -16.23 15.99 -2.19
C ARG A 396 -15.48 17.17 -2.79
N SER A 397 -14.70 16.94 -3.85
CA SER A 397 -13.98 18.00 -4.55
C SER A 397 -14.95 19.01 -5.17
N ALA A 398 -16.07 18.55 -5.75
CA ALA A 398 -17.15 19.43 -6.22
C ALA A 398 -17.80 20.25 -5.09
N ALA A 399 -18.15 19.60 -3.98
CA ALA A 399 -18.73 20.27 -2.82
C ALA A 399 -17.78 21.30 -2.18
N LEU A 400 -16.46 21.05 -2.18
CA LEU A 400 -15.45 22.04 -1.76
C LEU A 400 -15.37 23.24 -2.72
N CYS A 401 -15.61 23.02 -4.02
CA CYS A 401 -15.75 24.07 -5.03
C CYS A 401 -17.11 24.80 -5.02
N GLY A 402 -17.99 24.50 -4.05
CA GLY A 402 -19.31 25.15 -3.93
C GLY A 402 -20.36 24.63 -4.91
N ILE A 403 -20.11 23.52 -5.59
CA ILE A 403 -21.10 22.89 -6.47
C ILE A 403 -22.23 22.30 -5.60
N PRO A 404 -23.51 22.65 -5.84
CA PRO A 404 -24.62 22.10 -5.08
C PRO A 404 -24.76 20.60 -5.36
N LEU A 405 -25.03 19.82 -4.30
CA LEU A 405 -25.27 18.38 -4.40
C LEU A 405 -26.66 18.05 -3.83
N PRO A 406 -27.38 17.07 -4.41
CA PRO A 406 -28.64 16.60 -3.85
C PRO A 406 -28.50 16.16 -2.38
N ALA A 407 -29.52 16.46 -1.57
CA ALA A 407 -29.48 16.27 -0.12
C ALA A 407 -29.21 14.81 0.31
N TYR A 408 -29.56 13.84 -0.54
CA TYR A 408 -29.37 12.40 -0.30
C TYR A 408 -27.94 11.91 -0.51
N VAL A 409 -27.04 12.67 -1.16
CA VAL A 409 -25.72 12.15 -1.57
C VAL A 409 -24.90 11.63 -0.39
N TRP A 410 -24.77 12.42 0.67
CA TRP A 410 -23.98 12.03 1.84
C TRP A 410 -24.66 11.00 2.76
N PRO A 411 -25.98 11.10 3.07
CA PRO A 411 -26.71 10.04 3.76
C PRO A 411 -26.65 8.69 3.00
N GLY A 412 -26.91 8.70 1.70
CA GLY A 412 -26.92 7.51 0.85
C GLY A 412 -25.56 6.82 0.77
N LEU A 413 -24.48 7.59 0.61
CA LEU A 413 -23.11 7.06 0.64
C LEU A 413 -22.76 6.46 2.00
N LEU A 414 -23.12 7.16 3.10
CA LEU A 414 -22.87 6.64 4.45
C LEU A 414 -23.62 5.31 4.68
N ASN A 415 -24.91 5.26 4.32
CA ASN A 415 -25.73 4.06 4.43
C ASN A 415 -25.19 2.89 3.59
N HIS A 416 -24.68 3.16 2.38
CA HIS A 416 -24.01 2.14 1.56
C HIS A 416 -22.85 1.49 2.32
N PHE A 417 -21.86 2.27 2.76
CA PHE A 417 -20.70 1.70 3.45
C PHE A 417 -21.04 1.11 4.84
N LEU A 418 -22.03 1.64 5.55
CA LEU A 418 -22.53 1.00 6.78
C LEU A 418 -23.18 -0.37 6.49
N SER A 419 -23.86 -0.52 5.35
CA SER A 419 -24.53 -1.77 4.97
C SER A 419 -23.60 -2.82 4.35
N ASP A 420 -22.54 -2.41 3.63
CA ASP A 420 -21.68 -3.34 2.88
C ASP A 420 -20.56 -3.97 3.74
N GLN A 421 -20.21 -3.40 4.90
CA GLN A 421 -19.13 -3.90 5.77
C GLN A 421 -19.35 -5.38 6.15
N LYS A 422 -18.37 -6.23 5.84
CA LYS A 422 -18.53 -7.69 5.97
C LYS A 422 -18.44 -8.14 7.43
N LYS A 423 -19.43 -8.91 7.88
CA LYS A 423 -19.40 -9.64 9.15
C LYS A 423 -18.47 -10.86 9.01
N LYS A 424 -17.79 -11.25 10.10
CA LYS A 424 -17.11 -12.55 10.22
C LYS A 424 -18.04 -13.53 10.95
N GLU A 425 -17.94 -14.83 10.67
CA GLU A 425 -18.61 -15.89 11.46
C GLU A 425 -18.12 -15.89 12.91
N LYS A 426 -16.78 -15.87 13.10
CA LYS A 426 -16.13 -15.67 14.39
C LYS A 426 -15.63 -14.22 14.48
N ASP A 427 -16.30 -13.44 15.31
CA ASP A 427 -16.22 -11.97 15.31
C ASP A 427 -15.81 -11.45 16.70
N ASN A 428 -14.69 -11.99 17.21
CA ASN A 428 -14.12 -11.62 18.51
C ASN A 428 -13.49 -10.21 18.44
N PRO A 429 -13.73 -9.32 19.42
CA PRO A 429 -13.12 -8.00 19.43
C PRO A 429 -11.59 -8.06 19.57
N LEU A 430 -10.87 -7.49 18.61
CA LEU A 430 -9.43 -7.28 18.70
C LEU A 430 -9.12 -6.09 19.60
N ARG A 431 -8.09 -6.23 20.43
CA ARG A 431 -7.48 -5.13 21.19
C ARG A 431 -6.39 -4.50 20.32
N PHE A 432 -6.55 -3.23 19.98
CA PHE A 432 -5.60 -2.50 19.13
C PHE A 432 -5.49 -1.03 19.57
N ARG A 433 -4.65 -0.26 18.88
CA ARG A 433 -4.44 1.17 19.14
C ARG A 433 -4.58 1.93 17.83
N LEU A 434 -5.09 3.15 17.90
CA LEU A 434 -4.95 4.16 16.85
C LEU A 434 -4.29 5.38 17.48
N VAL A 435 -3.47 6.09 16.72
CA VAL A 435 -2.86 7.36 17.14
C VAL A 435 -3.19 8.39 16.06
N SER A 436 -3.73 9.54 16.46
CA SER A 436 -4.04 10.64 15.53
C SER A 436 -2.77 11.40 15.13
N PHE A 437 -2.85 12.28 14.12
CA PHE A 437 -1.71 13.16 13.78
C PHE A 437 -1.32 14.08 14.94
N SER A 438 -2.29 14.65 15.68
CA SER A 438 -2.05 15.55 16.81
C SER A 438 -1.54 14.83 18.06
N GLU A 439 -2.01 13.61 18.36
CA GLU A 439 -1.41 12.79 19.41
C GLU A 439 0.01 12.35 19.02
N TYR A 440 0.23 11.92 17.77
CA TYR A 440 1.56 11.52 17.34
C TYR A 440 2.54 12.70 17.37
N ALA A 441 2.15 13.90 16.91
CA ALA A 441 3.00 15.10 16.98
C ALA A 441 3.42 15.46 18.41
N ARG A 442 2.52 15.32 19.40
CA ARG A 442 2.85 15.51 20.83
C ARG A 442 3.75 14.39 21.38
N MET A 443 3.57 13.15 20.93
CA MET A 443 4.57 12.09 21.18
C MET A 443 5.91 12.39 20.49
N GLU A 444 5.92 13.17 19.39
CA GLU A 444 7.15 13.58 18.71
C GLU A 444 7.90 14.72 19.43
N SER A 445 7.20 15.67 20.07
CA SER A 445 7.83 16.79 20.80
C SER A 445 8.43 16.39 22.15
N GLY A 446 8.09 15.22 22.70
CA GLY A 446 8.59 14.76 24.00
C GLY A 446 7.87 15.38 25.20
N ASP A 447 6.70 15.99 24.98
CA ASP A 447 5.83 16.51 26.03
C ASP A 447 5.47 15.41 27.04
N LYS A 448 6.00 15.55 28.26
CA LYS A 448 5.78 14.62 29.38
C LYS A 448 4.43 14.84 30.08
N GLY A 449 3.80 16.02 29.92
CA GLY A 449 2.52 16.39 30.50
C GLY A 449 1.31 15.99 29.63
N ALA A 450 1.52 15.70 28.34
CA ALA A 450 0.48 15.24 27.43
C ALA A 450 -0.25 13.99 27.95
N ARG A 451 -1.53 14.14 28.28
CA ARG A 451 -2.45 13.03 28.60
C ARG A 451 -2.45 12.04 27.44
N LYS A 452 -1.89 10.84 27.66
CA LYS A 452 -1.81 9.76 26.65
C LYS A 452 -3.22 9.26 26.30
N THR A 453 -3.80 9.82 25.26
CA THR A 453 -5.18 9.53 24.82
C THR A 453 -5.35 8.16 24.15
N SER A 454 -4.25 7.55 23.67
CA SER A 454 -4.22 6.21 23.05
C SER A 454 -4.40 5.04 24.03
N ALA A 455 -5.51 5.06 24.78
CA ALA A 455 -6.10 3.88 25.38
C ALA A 455 -6.29 2.77 24.33
N PHE A 456 -6.20 1.51 24.76
CA PHE A 456 -6.43 0.39 23.86
C PHE A 456 -7.91 0.30 23.49
N LEU A 457 -8.18 0.33 22.19
CA LEU A 457 -9.50 0.20 21.60
C LEU A 457 -9.85 -1.29 21.47
N ARG A 458 -11.13 -1.63 21.63
CA ARG A 458 -11.65 -2.98 21.34
C ARG A 458 -12.70 -2.87 20.24
N ALA A 459 -12.47 -3.51 19.09
CA ALA A 459 -13.42 -3.53 18.00
C ALA A 459 -13.39 -4.84 17.21
N LYS A 460 -14.50 -5.15 16.54
CA LYS A 460 -14.68 -6.34 15.72
C LYS A 460 -13.97 -6.14 14.38
N ALA A 461 -13.05 -7.03 14.00
CA ALA A 461 -12.20 -6.83 12.83
C ALA A 461 -12.95 -7.12 11.52
N ARG A 462 -13.63 -6.11 10.98
CA ARG A 462 -14.53 -6.20 9.82
C ARG A 462 -14.10 -5.26 8.69
N GLY A 463 -13.70 -5.83 7.56
CA GLY A 463 -13.27 -5.08 6.38
C GLY A 463 -14.34 -5.01 5.29
N PHE A 464 -13.93 -4.57 4.10
CA PHE A 464 -14.78 -4.42 2.92
C PHE A 464 -14.23 -5.22 1.75
N GLY A 465 -15.13 -5.84 0.99
CA GLY A 465 -14.83 -6.52 -0.27
C GLY A 465 -15.02 -5.60 -1.47
N TYR A 466 -14.82 -6.12 -2.67
CA TYR A 466 -15.08 -5.39 -3.92
C TYR A 466 -16.58 -5.11 -4.13
N SER A 467 -17.41 -6.13 -3.90
CA SER A 467 -18.87 -6.09 -4.00
C SER A 467 -19.53 -6.89 -2.84
N SER A 468 -20.86 -7.07 -2.88
CA SER A 468 -21.65 -7.75 -1.85
C SER A 468 -21.09 -9.11 -1.43
N GLY A 469 -20.85 -10.01 -2.41
CA GLY A 469 -20.32 -11.36 -2.21
C GLY A 469 -18.79 -11.47 -2.11
N SER A 470 -18.07 -10.35 -2.12
CA SER A 470 -16.59 -10.38 -2.08
C SER A 470 -16.06 -10.45 -0.64
N PHE A 471 -15.08 -11.32 -0.40
CA PHE A 471 -14.32 -11.31 0.86
C PHE A 471 -13.56 -9.99 1.06
N PRO A 472 -13.35 -9.54 2.33
CA PRO A 472 -12.55 -8.36 2.61
C PRO A 472 -11.10 -8.46 2.16
N TYR A 473 -10.56 -7.37 1.61
CA TYR A 473 -9.14 -7.22 1.31
C TYR A 473 -8.67 -5.76 1.46
N GLY A 474 -7.36 -5.52 1.33
CA GLY A 474 -6.70 -4.27 1.69
C GLY A 474 -7.29 -3.02 1.03
N SER A 475 -7.17 -2.90 -0.29
CA SER A 475 -7.61 -1.69 -1.00
C SER A 475 -9.10 -1.39 -0.82
N MET A 476 -9.95 -2.42 -0.76
CA MET A 476 -11.38 -2.21 -0.54
C MET A 476 -11.71 -1.85 0.91
N THR A 477 -10.99 -2.39 1.89
CA THR A 477 -11.14 -1.95 3.29
C THR A 477 -10.73 -0.48 3.46
N CYS A 478 -9.66 -0.05 2.78
CA CYS A 478 -9.31 1.35 2.70
C CYS A 478 -10.39 2.18 1.98
N ALA A 479 -10.98 1.67 0.89
CA ALA A 479 -12.07 2.34 0.17
C ALA A 479 -13.31 2.58 1.05
N GLY A 480 -13.69 1.59 1.86
CA GLY A 480 -14.79 1.72 2.83
C GLY A 480 -14.48 2.70 3.95
N ILE A 481 -13.25 2.75 4.46
CA ILE A 481 -12.83 3.77 5.45
C ILE A 481 -12.89 5.17 4.83
N THR A 482 -12.33 5.35 3.63
CA THR A 482 -12.41 6.62 2.86
C THR A 482 -13.85 7.07 2.70
N GLY A 483 -14.75 6.17 2.29
CA GLY A 483 -16.17 6.45 2.10
C GLY A 483 -16.89 6.88 3.38
N LEU A 484 -16.73 6.12 4.46
CA LEU A 484 -17.32 6.43 5.78
C LEU A 484 -16.83 7.78 6.32
N ALA A 485 -15.51 7.99 6.38
CA ALA A 485 -14.91 9.20 6.95
C ALA A 485 -15.27 10.46 6.16
N LEU A 486 -15.37 10.34 4.83
CA LEU A 486 -15.74 11.41 3.93
C LEU A 486 -17.23 11.78 4.08
N ALA A 487 -18.13 10.79 3.99
CA ALA A 487 -19.57 11.03 4.12
C ALA A 487 -19.93 11.61 5.49
N GLU A 488 -19.33 11.10 6.58
CA GLU A 488 -19.44 11.68 7.91
C GLU A 488 -18.93 13.12 7.98
N SER A 489 -17.73 13.41 7.45
CA SER A 489 -17.19 14.78 7.48
C SER A 489 -18.06 15.77 6.73
N MET A 490 -18.71 15.37 5.64
CA MET A 490 -19.60 16.23 4.86
C MET A 490 -20.95 16.43 5.58
N LEU A 491 -21.53 15.38 6.17
CA LEU A 491 -22.74 15.51 7.00
C LEU A 491 -22.51 16.38 8.23
N ARG A 492 -21.32 16.30 8.85
CA ARG A 492 -20.90 17.17 9.96
C ARG A 492 -20.78 18.63 9.53
N ARG A 493 -20.10 18.90 8.40
CA ARG A 493 -19.96 20.26 7.84
C ARG A 493 -21.32 20.90 7.59
N ASN A 494 -22.28 20.12 7.09
CA ASN A 494 -23.63 20.58 6.77
C ASN A 494 -24.60 20.54 7.97
N LYS A 495 -24.14 20.24 9.19
CA LYS A 495 -24.97 20.06 10.41
C LYS A 495 -26.11 19.03 10.26
N ARG A 496 -25.96 18.04 9.37
CA ARG A 496 -26.99 17.02 9.02
C ARG A 496 -26.76 15.63 9.62
N ILE A 497 -25.65 15.38 10.33
CA ILE A 497 -25.39 14.05 10.91
C ILE A 497 -26.23 13.81 12.18
N GLN A 498 -26.97 12.72 12.21
CA GLN A 498 -27.71 12.28 13.40
C GLN A 498 -26.78 11.55 14.40
N MET A 499 -27.06 11.63 15.70
CA MET A 499 -26.28 10.94 16.74
C MET A 499 -26.21 9.42 16.55
N ARG A 500 -27.29 8.79 16.05
CA ARG A 500 -27.31 7.34 15.72
C ARG A 500 -26.38 7.03 14.53
N GLN A 501 -26.42 7.84 13.47
CA GLN A 501 -25.52 7.70 12.32
C GLN A 501 -24.05 7.86 12.73
N ARG A 502 -23.73 8.90 13.51
CA ARG A 502 -22.39 9.10 14.11
C ARG A 502 -21.93 7.85 14.86
N ARG A 503 -22.70 7.37 15.85
CA ARG A 503 -22.34 6.20 16.66
C ARG A 503 -22.13 4.94 15.81
N ASN A 504 -22.91 4.75 14.75
CA ASN A 504 -22.74 3.62 13.82
C ASN A 504 -21.48 3.77 12.95
N THR A 505 -21.21 4.97 12.45
CA THR A 505 -20.00 5.28 11.65
C THR A 505 -18.74 5.14 12.49
N ASP A 506 -18.76 5.65 13.73
CA ASP A 506 -17.67 5.51 14.69
C ASP A 506 -17.32 4.02 14.92
N LYS A 507 -18.33 3.16 15.10
CA LYS A 507 -18.17 1.70 15.24
C LYS A 507 -17.67 1.04 13.96
N ALA A 508 -18.19 1.43 12.79
CA ALA A 508 -17.80 0.85 11.50
C ALA A 508 -16.35 1.21 11.13
N LEU A 509 -15.94 2.47 11.32
CA LEU A 509 -14.56 2.93 11.16
C LEU A 509 -13.61 2.18 12.10
N LEU A 510 -13.94 2.06 13.39
CA LEU A 510 -13.12 1.29 14.33
C LEU A 510 -13.01 -0.18 13.93
N SER A 511 -14.08 -0.77 13.40
CA SER A 511 -14.10 -2.16 12.95
C SER A 511 -13.22 -2.39 11.70
N ALA A 512 -13.22 -1.43 10.78
CA ALA A 512 -12.38 -1.45 9.58
C ALA A 512 -10.90 -1.18 9.89
N PHE A 513 -10.60 -0.27 10.82
CA PHE A 513 -9.24 -0.07 11.33
C PHE A 513 -8.74 -1.26 12.16
N ALA A 514 -9.61 -1.99 12.86
CA ALA A 514 -9.24 -3.25 13.51
C ALA A 514 -8.93 -4.35 12.49
N TRP A 515 -9.68 -4.42 11.37
CA TRP A 515 -9.34 -5.30 10.25
C TRP A 515 -7.99 -4.93 9.63
N LEU A 516 -7.71 -3.64 9.41
CA LEU A 516 -6.39 -3.20 8.97
C LEU A 516 -5.32 -3.57 9.99
N GLY A 517 -5.52 -3.36 11.30
CA GLY A 517 -4.55 -3.72 12.34
C GLY A 517 -4.19 -5.21 12.38
N GLU A 518 -5.14 -6.09 12.08
CA GLU A 518 -4.96 -7.55 11.95
C GLU A 518 -4.21 -7.94 10.66
N ASN A 519 -4.52 -7.28 9.54
CA ASN A 519 -4.05 -7.67 8.20
C ASN A 519 -2.98 -6.70 7.63
N PHE A 520 -2.41 -5.80 8.45
CA PHE A 520 -1.63 -4.66 7.97
C PHE A 520 -0.37 -5.07 7.21
N SER A 521 -0.24 -4.59 5.97
CA SER A 521 0.98 -4.67 5.19
C SER A 521 1.17 -3.41 4.37
N VAL A 522 2.43 -3.04 4.13
CA VAL A 522 2.83 -2.06 3.11
C VAL A 522 3.62 -2.71 1.98
N ARG A 523 3.85 -4.04 2.01
CA ARG A 523 4.62 -4.80 1.02
C ARG A 523 3.74 -5.44 -0.06
N GLN A 524 2.49 -5.70 0.30
CA GLN A 524 1.47 -6.27 -0.56
C GLN A 524 0.11 -5.64 -0.24
N ASN A 525 -0.86 -5.80 -1.13
CA ASN A 525 -2.28 -5.61 -0.84
C ASN A 525 -2.76 -6.79 0.04
N PRO A 526 -3.18 -6.55 1.31
CA PRO A 526 -3.64 -7.62 2.19
C PRO A 526 -4.70 -8.52 1.56
N ARG A 527 -4.44 -9.83 1.50
CA ARG A 527 -5.26 -10.88 0.84
C ARG A 527 -5.40 -10.76 -0.69
N ARG A 528 -4.50 -10.02 -1.34
CA ARG A 528 -4.42 -9.84 -2.80
C ARG A 528 -2.98 -9.83 -3.34
N ASP A 529 -1.98 -10.09 -2.50
CA ASP A 529 -0.56 -10.05 -2.86
C ASP A 529 -0.20 -8.77 -3.64
N TYR A 530 0.42 -8.85 -4.81
CA TYR A 530 0.79 -7.65 -5.59
C TYR A 530 -0.36 -7.07 -6.45
N ASP A 531 -1.53 -7.72 -6.47
CA ASP A 531 -2.70 -7.26 -7.23
C ASP A 531 -3.17 -5.88 -6.75
N HIS A 532 -3.22 -4.93 -7.69
CA HIS A 532 -3.50 -3.52 -7.46
C HIS A 532 -2.68 -2.87 -6.32
N TYR A 533 -1.44 -3.31 -6.08
CA TYR A 533 -0.60 -2.87 -4.94
C TYR A 533 -0.43 -1.35 -4.79
N TYR A 534 -0.08 -0.63 -5.87
CA TYR A 534 0.08 0.83 -5.80
C TYR A 534 -1.24 1.56 -5.51
N TYR A 535 -2.35 1.04 -6.06
CA TYR A 535 -3.69 1.54 -5.75
C TYR A 535 -4.09 1.24 -4.30
N TYR A 536 -3.67 0.10 -3.72
CA TYR A 536 -3.83 -0.18 -2.30
C TYR A 536 -3.09 0.85 -1.43
N LEU A 537 -1.81 1.13 -1.70
CA LEU A 537 -1.06 2.14 -0.93
C LEU A 537 -1.74 3.51 -1.04
N TYR A 538 -2.10 3.95 -2.25
CA TYR A 538 -2.85 5.18 -2.46
C TYR A 538 -4.19 5.20 -1.69
N SER A 539 -4.92 4.08 -1.64
CA SER A 539 -6.16 3.98 -0.85
C SER A 539 -5.89 4.03 0.65
N LEU A 540 -4.79 3.43 1.13
CA LEU A 540 -4.34 3.48 2.52
C LEU A 540 -3.99 4.91 2.95
N GLU A 541 -3.33 5.68 2.07
CA GLU A 541 -3.09 7.11 2.31
C GLU A 541 -4.40 7.86 2.54
N ARG A 542 -5.40 7.67 1.67
CA ARG A 542 -6.71 8.33 1.80
C ARG A 542 -7.44 7.92 3.06
N ALA A 543 -7.52 6.62 3.34
CA ALA A 543 -8.17 6.07 4.52
C ALA A 543 -7.58 6.66 5.81
N CYS A 544 -6.25 6.73 5.91
CA CYS A 544 -5.56 7.27 7.08
C CYS A 544 -5.59 8.80 7.17
N GLN A 545 -5.32 9.52 6.07
CA GLN A 545 -5.36 10.99 6.05
C GLN A 545 -6.76 11.51 6.39
N LEU A 546 -7.80 11.04 5.69
CA LEU A 546 -9.17 11.50 5.91
C LEU A 546 -9.68 11.18 7.33
N SER A 547 -9.23 10.07 7.91
CA SER A 547 -9.57 9.69 9.29
C SER A 547 -8.69 10.34 10.37
N GLY A 548 -7.69 11.15 10.00
CA GLY A 548 -6.77 11.79 10.94
C GLY A 548 -5.74 10.87 11.61
N ILE A 549 -5.52 9.66 11.07
CA ILE A 549 -4.74 8.58 11.71
C ILE A 549 -3.28 8.59 11.26
N ALA A 550 -2.36 8.71 12.22
CA ALA A 550 -0.92 8.58 12.04
C ALA A 550 -0.43 7.13 12.17
N ARG A 551 -1.02 6.31 13.05
CA ARG A 551 -0.59 4.92 13.29
C ARG A 551 -1.76 3.95 13.41
N ILE A 552 -1.55 2.75 12.88
CA ILE A 552 -2.45 1.60 13.03
C ILE A 552 -1.74 0.57 13.90
N GLY A 553 -2.27 0.33 15.11
CA GLY A 553 -1.55 -0.37 16.16
C GLY A 553 -0.24 0.35 16.49
N GLU A 554 0.87 -0.39 16.38
CA GLU A 554 2.22 0.13 16.60
C GLU A 554 2.92 0.57 15.29
N ARG A 555 2.24 0.50 14.14
CA ARG A 555 2.82 0.69 12.80
C ARG A 555 2.60 2.12 12.27
N ASP A 556 3.67 2.78 11.81
CA ASP A 556 3.57 4.06 11.08
C ASP A 556 3.38 3.75 9.60
N TRP A 557 2.13 3.82 9.15
CA TRP A 557 1.77 3.45 7.78
C TRP A 557 2.46 4.32 6.72
N TYR A 558 2.75 5.58 7.05
CA TYR A 558 3.34 6.52 6.11
C TYR A 558 4.84 6.29 6.00
N PHE A 559 5.55 6.20 7.14
CA PHE A 559 6.98 5.91 7.14
C PHE A 559 7.28 4.57 6.48
N GLU A 560 6.55 3.52 6.86
CA GLU A 560 6.74 2.19 6.29
C GLU A 560 6.40 2.15 4.80
N GLY A 561 5.26 2.70 4.38
CA GLY A 561 4.86 2.73 2.97
C GLY A 561 5.78 3.59 2.11
N ALA A 562 6.26 4.73 2.62
CA ALA A 562 7.20 5.60 1.92
C ALA A 562 8.55 4.90 1.73
N MET A 563 9.05 4.18 2.75
CA MET A 563 10.26 3.36 2.60
C MET A 563 10.08 2.27 1.55
N GLN A 564 8.93 1.57 1.52
CA GLN A 564 8.66 0.58 0.46
C GLN A 564 8.61 1.21 -0.93
N LEU A 565 8.01 2.38 -1.09
CA LEU A 565 8.01 3.09 -2.38
C LEU A 565 9.42 3.53 -2.79
N LEU A 566 10.22 4.06 -1.87
CA LEU A 566 11.61 4.44 -2.17
C LEU A 566 12.48 3.22 -2.57
N ILE A 567 12.21 2.06 -1.99
CA ILE A 567 12.87 0.76 -2.28
C ILE A 567 12.29 0.06 -3.54
N ASN A 568 11.17 0.55 -4.07
CA ASN A 568 10.56 0.07 -5.31
C ASN A 568 10.65 1.08 -6.48
N GLN A 569 11.32 2.22 -6.29
CA GLN A 569 11.44 3.24 -7.32
C GLN A 569 12.55 2.88 -8.31
N GLN A 570 12.19 2.70 -9.57
CA GLN A 570 13.11 2.37 -10.65
C GLN A 570 14.14 3.49 -10.88
N ALA A 571 15.31 3.18 -11.45
CA ALA A 571 16.34 4.18 -11.75
C ALA A 571 15.83 5.32 -12.67
N ASN A 572 14.89 5.01 -13.58
CA ASN A 572 14.23 5.98 -14.44
C ASN A 572 13.26 6.95 -13.69
N GLY A 573 13.07 6.77 -12.38
CA GLY A 573 12.22 7.56 -11.50
C GLY A 573 10.79 7.06 -11.34
N SER A 574 10.33 6.11 -12.15
CA SER A 574 8.95 5.61 -12.13
C SER A 574 8.72 4.48 -11.11
N TRP A 575 7.46 4.07 -11.01
CA TRP A 575 7.02 2.84 -10.36
C TRP A 575 6.35 1.90 -11.38
N GLY A 576 6.93 1.82 -12.58
CA GLY A 576 6.38 1.13 -13.73
C GLY A 576 5.30 1.97 -14.42
N GLY A 577 4.10 1.40 -14.60
CA GLY A 577 3.01 2.04 -15.33
C GLY A 577 2.61 3.44 -14.83
N LEU A 578 1.96 4.21 -15.70
CA LEU A 578 1.52 5.59 -15.44
C LEU A 578 0.76 5.73 -14.11
N SER A 579 -0.32 4.98 -13.94
CA SER A 579 -1.15 5.06 -12.75
C SER A 579 -0.40 4.67 -11.48
N ASN A 580 0.50 3.68 -11.54
CA ASN A 580 1.34 3.28 -10.41
C ASN A 580 2.27 4.41 -9.98
N THR A 581 2.90 5.08 -10.94
CA THR A 581 3.77 6.24 -10.70
C THR A 581 2.99 7.40 -10.09
N CYS A 582 1.78 7.70 -10.58
CA CYS A 582 0.89 8.68 -9.97
C CYS A 582 0.50 8.31 -8.53
N PHE A 583 0.04 7.08 -8.29
CA PHE A 583 -0.34 6.59 -6.97
C PHE A 583 0.80 6.63 -5.96
N ALA A 584 2.02 6.25 -6.37
CA ALA A 584 3.22 6.34 -5.52
C ALA A 584 3.56 7.78 -5.15
N ILE A 585 3.52 8.72 -6.10
CA ILE A 585 3.79 10.14 -5.84
C ILE A 585 2.72 10.75 -4.93
N LEU A 586 1.44 10.46 -5.17
CA LEU A 586 0.32 10.92 -4.34
C LEU A 586 0.42 10.38 -2.89
N PHE A 587 0.84 9.12 -2.71
CA PHE A 587 1.14 8.55 -1.41
C PHE A 587 2.29 9.29 -0.71
N LEU A 588 3.44 9.42 -1.37
CA LEU A 588 4.64 10.06 -0.80
C LEU A 588 4.37 11.52 -0.41
N LYS A 589 3.49 12.22 -1.14
CA LYS A 589 3.09 13.59 -0.84
C LYS A 589 2.08 13.71 0.32
N ARG A 590 1.34 12.65 0.64
CA ARG A 590 0.12 12.69 1.49
C ARG A 590 -0.87 13.74 0.96
N ALA A 591 -1.25 13.51 -0.30
CA ALA A 591 -1.91 14.46 -1.19
C ALA A 591 -3.38 14.76 -0.88
N VAL A 592 -4.05 14.05 0.03
CA VAL A 592 -5.38 14.45 0.51
C VAL A 592 -5.31 15.15 1.86
N ALA A 593 -5.96 16.31 1.96
CA ALA A 593 -6.17 17.03 3.21
C ALA A 593 -7.07 16.21 4.16
N PRO A 594 -6.74 16.09 5.47
CA PRO A 594 -7.59 15.38 6.43
C PRO A 594 -9.03 15.90 6.47
N ALA A 595 -9.96 15.05 6.89
CA ALA A 595 -11.37 15.39 7.01
C ALA A 595 -11.76 15.62 8.49
N ARG A 596 -12.80 16.43 8.72
CA ARG A 596 -13.26 16.74 10.08
C ARG A 596 -14.20 15.63 10.58
N THR A 597 -13.62 14.53 11.05
CA THR A 597 -14.34 13.40 11.65
C THR A 597 -14.74 13.64 13.11
N GLY A 598 -14.17 14.65 13.77
CA GLY A 598 -14.49 14.99 15.17
C GLY A 598 -13.87 14.02 16.20
N ARG A 599 -12.67 13.53 15.88
CA ARG A 599 -11.76 12.74 16.74
C ARG A 599 -10.40 13.44 16.84
#